data_AF-A0A926YLX8-F1
#
_entry.id   AF-A0A926YLX8-F1
#
_cell.length_a   1.000
_cell.length_b   1.000
_cell.length_c   1.000
_cell.angle_alpha   90.00
_cell.angle_beta   90.00
_cell.angle_gamma   90.00
#
_symmetry.space_group_name_H-M   'P 1'
#
loop_
_entity.id
_entity.type
_entity.pdbx_description
1 polymer ?
#
loop_
_entity_poly.entity_id
_entity_poly.type
_entity_poly.pdbx_seq_one_letter_code
_entity_poly.pdbx_strand_id
1 'polypeptide(L)'
;MKRFKLALIALVMLINFVVVQPSWADPVKLTETPDYTDVTQAIDKLLKIKQDPNQTAWKPAALEQQLGELNLQKYILESATEWGQCRNETGKTLAVYAHKGKKADQPNTLYYLGNGQVTDDDFSCDGVYLPTGAKVDGFGTTEAPALTAPLAFKVVGGTQLVAKANPDTDTIAFNVKPAKVFKVGEGTWSIPDLTQADVEAAKPNAPIED
;
A
#
# COMPACT_ATOMS: atom_id res chain seq x y z
N MET A 1 32.20 -9.20 51.56
CA MET A 1 30.73 -9.09 51.45
C MET A 1 30.24 -8.16 50.32
N LYS A 2 30.69 -6.91 50.20
CA LYS A 2 30.23 -5.99 49.12
C LYS A 2 30.49 -6.50 47.69
N ARG A 3 31.71 -7.01 47.40
CA ARG A 3 32.08 -7.50 46.06
C ARG A 3 31.30 -8.75 45.62
N PHE A 4 30.99 -9.64 46.57
CA PHE A 4 30.19 -10.84 46.31
C PHE A 4 28.72 -10.49 46.00
N LYS A 5 28.14 -9.53 46.72
CA LYS A 5 26.81 -9.00 46.40
C LYS A 5 26.76 -8.32 45.03
N LEU A 6 27.82 -7.60 44.66
CA LEU A 6 27.93 -6.95 43.35
C LEU A 6 27.99 -7.98 42.21
N ALA A 7 28.79 -9.05 42.39
CA ALA A 7 28.87 -10.15 41.45
C ALA A 7 27.53 -10.89 41.30
N LEU A 8 26.81 -11.10 42.40
CA LEU A 8 25.48 -11.72 42.38
C LEU A 8 24.46 -10.87 41.59
N ILE A 9 24.46 -9.55 41.79
CA ILE A 9 23.57 -8.63 41.07
C ILE A 9 23.89 -8.64 39.56
N ALA A 10 25.16 -8.59 39.20
CA ALA A 10 25.59 -8.66 37.80
C ALA A 10 25.18 -9.99 37.15
N LEU A 11 25.34 -11.11 37.87
CA LEU A 11 24.93 -12.44 37.40
C LEU A 11 23.41 -12.51 37.17
N VAL A 12 22.60 -11.96 38.09
CA VAL A 12 21.14 -11.93 37.94
C VAL A 12 20.71 -11.06 36.76
N MET A 13 21.38 -9.93 36.49
CA MET A 13 21.11 -9.14 35.29
C MET A 13 21.46 -9.91 34.01
N LEU A 14 22.62 -10.56 33.95
CA LEU A 14 23.04 -11.33 32.77
C LEU A 14 22.09 -12.51 32.50
N ILE A 15 21.61 -13.18 33.55
CA ILE A 15 20.61 -14.26 33.40
C ILE A 15 19.29 -13.69 32.84
N ASN A 16 18.85 -12.50 33.27
CA ASN A 16 17.66 -11.87 32.69
C ASN A 16 17.84 -11.55 31.19
N PHE A 17 19.02 -11.14 30.74
CA PHE A 17 19.29 -10.91 29.31
C PHE A 17 19.33 -12.20 28.48
N VAL A 18 19.62 -13.36 29.08
CA VAL A 18 19.62 -14.66 28.39
C VAL A 18 18.22 -15.29 28.35
N VAL A 19 17.41 -15.07 29.38
CA VAL A 19 16.08 -15.71 29.52
C VAL A 19 14.96 -14.84 28.92
N VAL A 20 15.08 -13.52 28.99
CA VAL A 20 14.14 -12.62 28.33
C VAL A 20 14.60 -12.46 26.88
N GLN A 21 14.02 -13.26 25.99
CA GLN A 21 14.14 -13.02 24.56
C GLN A 21 13.73 -11.56 24.30
N PRO A 22 14.48 -10.79 23.50
CA PRO A 22 14.04 -9.45 23.15
C PRO A 22 12.64 -9.59 22.52
N SER A 23 11.72 -8.69 22.85
CA SER A 23 10.43 -8.65 22.17
C SER A 23 10.65 -8.16 20.74
N TRP A 24 11.18 -9.03 19.89
CA TRP A 24 11.11 -8.85 18.45
C TRP A 24 9.65 -9.02 18.10
N ALA A 25 8.98 -7.94 17.70
CA ALA A 25 7.68 -8.05 17.07
C ALA A 25 7.84 -8.99 15.87
N ASP A 26 6.96 -9.99 15.75
CA ASP A 26 6.97 -10.85 14.59
C ASP A 26 6.85 -9.97 13.34
N PRO A 27 7.77 -10.09 12.36
CA PRO A 27 7.72 -9.27 11.16
C PRO A 27 6.43 -9.52 10.40
N VAL A 28 5.95 -8.49 9.73
CA VAL A 28 4.76 -8.60 8.88
C VAL A 28 5.01 -9.64 7.79
N LYS A 29 4.12 -10.63 7.69
CA LYS A 29 4.24 -11.73 6.73
C LYS A 29 3.48 -11.46 5.44
N LEU A 30 3.96 -10.51 4.64
CA LEU A 30 3.32 -10.18 3.37
C LEU A 30 3.41 -11.31 2.32
N THR A 31 4.38 -12.21 2.44
CA THR A 31 4.52 -13.38 1.57
C THR A 31 3.39 -14.42 1.76
N GLU A 32 2.64 -14.35 2.86
CA GLU A 32 1.49 -15.23 3.12
C GLU A 32 0.17 -14.60 2.64
N THR A 33 0.20 -13.42 2.01
CA THR A 33 -0.99 -12.69 1.55
C THR A 33 -1.45 -13.11 0.15
N PRO A 34 -2.73 -12.85 -0.20
CA PRO A 34 -3.22 -13.02 -1.57
C PRO A 34 -2.43 -12.21 -2.60
N ASP A 35 -1.95 -11.02 -2.24
CA ASP A 35 -1.19 -10.14 -3.14
C ASP A 35 0.12 -10.80 -3.60
N TYR A 36 0.85 -11.46 -2.69
CA TYR A 36 2.07 -12.20 -3.05
C TYR A 36 1.77 -13.37 -4.00
N THR A 37 0.67 -14.08 -3.75
CA THR A 37 0.22 -15.17 -4.64
C THR A 37 -0.14 -14.65 -6.03
N ASP A 38 -0.87 -13.53 -6.12
CA ASP A 38 -1.27 -12.93 -7.39
C ASP A 38 -0.06 -12.43 -8.19
N VAL A 39 0.88 -11.74 -7.55
CA VAL A 39 2.10 -11.23 -8.19
C VAL A 39 2.97 -12.36 -8.70
N THR A 40 3.24 -13.38 -7.89
CA THR A 40 4.06 -14.53 -8.31
C THR A 40 3.42 -15.30 -9.46
N GLN A 41 2.11 -15.54 -9.42
CA GLN A 41 1.40 -16.18 -10.54
C GLN A 41 1.41 -15.32 -11.81
N ALA A 42 1.32 -14.00 -11.70
CA ALA A 42 1.41 -13.10 -12.84
C ALA A 42 2.80 -13.15 -13.48
N ILE A 43 3.87 -13.16 -12.68
CA ILE A 43 5.25 -13.32 -13.15
C ILE A 43 5.39 -14.65 -13.90
N ASP A 44 4.95 -15.76 -13.32
CA ASP A 44 5.03 -17.09 -13.94
C ASP A 44 4.30 -17.15 -15.27
N LYS A 45 3.13 -16.52 -15.37
CA LYS A 45 2.37 -16.43 -16.63
C LYS A 45 3.14 -15.66 -17.70
N LEU A 46 3.73 -14.51 -17.35
CA LEU A 46 4.49 -13.71 -18.31
C LEU A 46 5.80 -14.39 -18.72
N LEU A 47 6.47 -15.11 -17.81
CA LEU A 47 7.64 -15.91 -18.15
C LEU A 47 7.31 -17.04 -19.13
N LYS A 48 6.17 -17.71 -18.97
CA LYS A 48 5.68 -18.70 -19.94
C LYS A 48 5.41 -18.08 -21.31
N ILE A 49 4.78 -16.91 -21.35
CA ILE A 49 4.57 -16.16 -22.61
C ILE A 49 5.92 -15.80 -23.24
N LYS A 50 6.88 -15.29 -22.46
CA LYS A 50 8.23 -14.93 -22.94
C LYS A 50 8.98 -16.10 -23.57
N GLN A 51 8.74 -17.31 -23.06
CA GLN A 51 9.36 -18.55 -23.54
C GLN A 51 8.65 -19.15 -24.76
N ASP A 52 7.43 -18.72 -25.08
CA ASP A 52 6.69 -19.21 -26.26
C ASP A 52 7.17 -18.48 -27.53
N PRO A 53 7.86 -19.17 -28.45
CA PRO A 53 8.37 -18.56 -29.67
C PRO A 53 7.27 -18.14 -30.65
N ASN A 54 6.02 -18.60 -30.46
CA ASN A 54 4.89 -18.30 -31.33
C ASN A 54 3.97 -17.20 -30.77
N GLN A 55 4.28 -16.63 -29.60
CA GLN A 55 3.46 -15.58 -29.03
C GLN A 55 3.55 -14.29 -29.86
N THR A 56 2.39 -13.72 -30.18
CA THR A 56 2.29 -12.44 -30.92
C THR A 56 1.51 -11.38 -30.14
N ALA A 57 0.94 -11.75 -28.99
CA ALA A 57 0.09 -10.89 -28.18
C ALA A 57 0.89 -9.75 -27.50
N TRP A 58 2.18 -9.95 -27.23
CA TRP A 58 3.02 -8.99 -26.52
C TRP A 58 4.21 -8.53 -27.34
N LYS A 59 4.45 -7.22 -27.35
CA LYS A 59 5.73 -6.65 -27.80
C LYS A 59 6.80 -6.97 -26.74
N PRO A 60 8.02 -7.38 -27.13
CA PRO A 60 9.07 -7.74 -26.16
C PRO A 60 9.35 -6.67 -25.11
N ALA A 61 9.46 -5.40 -25.51
CA ALA A 61 9.70 -4.29 -24.58
C ALA A 61 8.58 -4.10 -23.55
N ALA A 62 7.31 -4.27 -23.95
CA ALA A 62 6.17 -4.17 -23.04
C ALA A 62 6.15 -5.35 -22.06
N LEU A 63 6.55 -6.54 -22.51
CA LEU A 63 6.66 -7.72 -21.68
C LEU A 63 7.75 -7.57 -20.60
N GLU A 64 8.94 -7.08 -20.98
CA GLU A 64 10.02 -6.80 -20.03
C GLU A 64 9.62 -5.72 -19.03
N GLN A 65 8.95 -4.66 -19.48
CA GLN A 65 8.47 -3.60 -18.60
C GLN A 65 7.49 -4.15 -17.56
N GLN A 66 6.50 -4.95 -17.99
CA GLN A 66 5.52 -5.54 -17.09
C GLN A 66 6.17 -6.52 -16.10
N LEU A 67 7.13 -7.34 -16.55
CA LEU A 67 7.92 -8.22 -15.69
C LEU A 67 8.73 -7.41 -14.67
N GLY A 68 9.36 -6.31 -15.08
CA GLY A 68 10.09 -5.41 -14.18
C GLY A 68 9.19 -4.83 -13.09
N GLU A 69 8.00 -4.34 -13.47
CA GLU A 69 7.01 -3.80 -12.53
C GLU A 69 6.51 -4.86 -11.54
N LEU A 70 6.22 -6.08 -11.99
CA LEU A 70 5.81 -7.17 -11.11
C LEU A 70 6.94 -7.66 -10.20
N ASN A 71 8.18 -7.71 -10.68
CA ASN A 71 9.33 -8.07 -9.84
C ASN A 71 9.59 -7.02 -8.76
N LEU A 72 9.38 -5.73 -9.06
CA LEU A 72 9.45 -4.68 -8.04
C LEU A 72 8.37 -4.88 -6.97
N GLN A 73 7.12 -5.17 -7.38
CA GLN A 73 6.04 -5.47 -6.42
C GLN A 73 6.36 -6.70 -5.56
N LYS A 74 6.89 -7.76 -6.16
CA LYS A 74 7.33 -8.96 -5.44
C LYS A 74 8.42 -8.62 -4.43
N TYR A 75 9.42 -7.85 -4.84
CA TYR A 75 10.50 -7.41 -3.96
C TYR A 75 9.99 -6.62 -2.75
N ILE A 76 9.03 -5.72 -2.94
CA ILE A 76 8.40 -4.97 -1.83
C ILE A 76 7.74 -5.95 -0.85
N LEU A 77 6.95 -6.90 -1.35
CA LEU A 77 6.27 -7.90 -0.52
C LEU A 77 7.24 -8.84 0.22
N GLU A 78 8.42 -9.10 -0.33
CA GLU A 78 9.43 -9.96 0.30
C GLU A 78 10.33 -9.23 1.31
N SER A 79 10.45 -7.91 1.18
CA SER A 79 11.43 -7.12 1.95
C SER A 79 10.82 -6.17 2.97
N ALA A 80 9.54 -5.81 2.84
CA ALA A 80 8.88 -4.91 3.76
C ALA A 80 8.76 -5.53 5.16
N THR A 81 9.07 -4.71 6.16
CA THR A 81 8.98 -5.08 7.57
C THR A 81 7.67 -4.60 8.20
N GLU A 82 6.99 -3.66 7.55
CA GLU A 82 5.77 -2.99 8.01
C GLU A 82 4.60 -3.22 7.04
N TRP A 83 3.38 -2.90 7.50
CA TRP A 83 2.20 -2.85 6.64
C TRP A 83 2.25 -1.66 5.67
N GLY A 84 1.36 -1.66 4.67
CA GLY A 84 1.27 -0.51 3.76
C GLY A 84 0.77 0.74 4.50
N GLN A 85 1.26 1.92 4.14
CA GLN A 85 0.82 3.19 4.72
C GLN A 85 0.42 4.17 3.62
N CYS A 86 -0.58 4.99 3.91
CA CYS A 86 -0.95 6.12 3.05
C CYS A 86 -0.68 7.43 3.76
N ARG A 87 0.01 8.34 3.06
CA ARG A 87 0.31 9.69 3.49
C ARG A 87 -0.39 10.68 2.56
N ASN A 88 -1.13 11.61 3.16
CA ASN A 88 -1.87 12.63 2.43
C ASN A 88 -1.16 13.98 2.48
N GLU A 89 -0.67 14.46 1.34
CA GLU A 89 -0.07 15.78 1.13
C GLU A 89 -0.82 16.58 0.05
N THR A 90 -2.12 16.31 -0.11
CA THR A 90 -2.94 16.93 -1.16
C THR A 90 -3.48 18.31 -0.79
N GLY A 91 -3.35 18.74 0.46
CA GLY A 91 -4.00 19.95 0.97
C GLY A 91 -5.48 19.76 1.33
N LYS A 92 -6.06 18.57 1.06
CA LYS A 92 -7.48 18.26 1.25
C LYS A 92 -7.66 16.89 1.90
N THR A 93 -8.90 16.49 2.21
CA THR A 93 -9.19 15.12 2.68
C THR A 93 -9.01 14.11 1.53
N LEU A 94 -8.36 12.99 1.82
CA LEU A 94 -8.13 11.88 0.88
C LEU A 94 -8.89 10.65 1.34
N ALA A 95 -9.62 9.99 0.44
CA ALA A 95 -10.26 8.73 0.75
C ALA A 95 -9.30 7.55 0.50
N VAL A 96 -9.10 6.69 1.49
CA VAL A 96 -8.14 5.58 1.46
C VAL A 96 -8.82 4.26 1.80
N TYR A 97 -8.37 3.19 1.16
CA TYR A 97 -8.76 1.83 1.51
C TYR A 97 -7.75 1.26 2.49
N ALA A 98 -8.22 0.89 3.67
CA ALA A 98 -7.37 0.26 4.67
C ALA A 98 -8.10 -0.87 5.41
N HIS A 99 -7.31 -1.78 5.98
CA HIS A 99 -7.78 -2.81 6.88
C HIS A 99 -6.79 -2.98 8.03
N LYS A 100 -7.20 -3.65 9.11
CA LYS A 100 -6.30 -3.94 10.22
C LYS A 100 -5.27 -4.98 9.80
N GLY A 101 -3.97 -4.68 9.86
CA GLY A 101 -2.93 -5.49 9.21
C GLY A 101 -2.95 -6.97 9.61
N LYS A 102 -3.16 -7.28 10.89
CA LYS A 102 -3.27 -8.68 11.39
C LYS A 102 -4.50 -9.47 10.89
N LYS A 103 -5.32 -8.88 10.03
CA LYS A 103 -6.54 -9.47 9.46
C LYS A 103 -6.64 -9.19 7.96
N ALA A 104 -5.66 -9.70 7.20
CA ALA A 104 -5.60 -9.58 5.75
C ALA A 104 -6.79 -10.24 5.01
N ASP A 105 -7.62 -11.00 5.72
CA ASP A 105 -8.87 -11.60 5.24
C ASP A 105 -10.08 -10.66 5.37
N GLN A 106 -9.95 -9.54 6.09
CA GLN A 106 -11.04 -8.59 6.24
C GLN A 106 -11.22 -7.74 4.97
N PRO A 107 -12.48 -7.40 4.63
CA PRO A 107 -12.75 -6.52 3.50
C PRO A 107 -12.19 -5.12 3.77
N ASN A 108 -11.59 -4.55 2.73
CA ASN A 108 -11.07 -3.20 2.79
C ASN A 108 -12.19 -2.21 3.07
N THR A 109 -11.96 -1.37 4.08
CA THR A 109 -12.90 -0.33 4.49
C THR A 109 -12.42 1.01 3.97
N LEU A 110 -13.37 1.84 3.54
CA LEU A 110 -13.09 3.19 3.07
C LEU A 110 -12.99 4.14 4.27
N TYR A 111 -11.87 4.83 4.38
CA TYR A 111 -11.59 5.83 5.41
C TYR A 111 -11.25 7.18 4.77
N TYR A 112 -11.35 8.25 5.56
CA TYR A 112 -11.01 9.61 5.16
C TYR A 112 -9.79 10.07 5.95
N LEU A 113 -8.67 10.23 5.25
CA LEU A 113 -7.39 10.66 5.77
C LEU A 113 -7.25 12.18 5.58
N GLY A 114 -7.08 12.93 6.66
CA GLY A 114 -6.91 14.37 6.61
C GLY A 114 -5.58 14.79 5.99
N ASN A 115 -5.49 16.05 5.56
CA ASN A 115 -4.25 16.59 5.02
C ASN A 115 -3.12 16.57 6.06
N GLY A 116 -1.91 16.19 5.63
CA GLY A 116 -0.72 16.07 6.46
C GLY A 116 -0.65 14.79 7.30
N GLN A 117 -1.68 13.94 7.26
CA GLN A 117 -1.77 12.72 8.07
C GLN A 117 -1.19 11.50 7.35
N VAL A 118 -0.78 10.52 8.15
CA VAL A 118 -0.35 9.18 7.73
C VAL A 118 -1.21 8.15 8.44
N THR A 119 -1.58 7.07 7.76
CA THR A 119 -2.28 5.95 8.40
C THR A 119 -1.39 5.26 9.43
N ASP A 120 -1.99 4.86 10.55
CA ASP A 120 -1.36 4.09 11.63
C ASP A 120 -0.69 2.79 11.12
N ASP A 121 0.42 2.39 11.74
CA ASP A 121 1.24 1.24 11.34
C ASP A 121 0.64 -0.13 11.69
N ASP A 122 -0.34 -0.20 12.60
CA ASP A 122 -1.16 -1.40 12.84
C ASP A 122 -2.22 -1.62 11.74
N PHE A 123 -2.40 -0.65 10.83
CA PHE A 123 -3.29 -0.73 9.68
C PHE A 123 -2.51 -0.84 8.37
N SER A 124 -2.99 -1.70 7.48
CA SER A 124 -2.50 -1.76 6.10
C SER A 124 -3.35 -0.86 5.24
N CYS A 125 -2.77 0.24 4.74
CA CYS A 125 -3.33 0.96 3.62
C CYS A 125 -3.05 0.19 2.33
N ASP A 126 -4.11 -0.20 1.63
CA ASP A 126 -4.00 -0.97 0.40
C ASP A 126 -4.17 -0.10 -0.84
N GLY A 127 -4.62 1.15 -0.67
CA GLY A 127 -4.89 2.01 -1.80
C GLY A 127 -5.69 3.27 -1.50
N VAL A 128 -6.04 3.96 -2.59
CA VAL A 128 -6.75 5.23 -2.57
C VAL A 128 -8.04 5.10 -3.38
N TYR A 129 -9.12 5.66 -2.87
CA TYR A 129 -10.35 5.86 -3.62
C TYR A 129 -10.27 7.19 -4.36
N LEU A 130 -10.55 7.15 -5.66
CA LEU A 130 -10.56 8.30 -6.53
C LEU A 130 -12.00 8.58 -6.96
N PRO A 131 -12.64 9.63 -6.42
CA PRO A 131 -14.03 9.96 -6.73
C PRO A 131 -14.20 10.54 -8.14
N THR A 132 -15.45 10.62 -8.57
CA THR A 132 -15.82 11.38 -9.77
C THR A 132 -15.39 12.84 -9.62
N GLY A 133 -14.75 13.39 -10.65
CA GLY A 133 -14.23 14.76 -10.65
C GLY A 133 -12.78 14.90 -10.16
N ALA A 134 -12.18 13.86 -9.57
CA ALA A 134 -10.78 13.90 -9.18
C ALA A 134 -9.87 14.03 -10.42
N LYS A 135 -8.82 14.86 -10.32
CA LYS A 135 -7.77 14.97 -11.34
C LYS A 135 -6.55 14.21 -10.84
N VAL A 136 -6.06 13.25 -11.62
CA VAL A 136 -4.98 12.35 -11.17
C VAL A 136 -3.91 12.20 -12.25
N ASP A 137 -2.67 12.48 -11.87
CA ASP A 137 -1.50 12.25 -12.71
C ASP A 137 -1.17 10.76 -12.76
N GLY A 138 -0.74 10.27 -13.93
CA GLY A 138 -0.29 8.88 -14.08
C GLY A 138 -1.24 7.93 -14.80
N PHE A 139 -2.38 8.42 -15.30
CA PHE A 139 -3.24 7.67 -16.24
C PHE A 139 -2.88 7.89 -17.73
N GLY A 140 -1.73 8.49 -18.03
CA GLY A 140 -1.15 8.53 -19.39
C GLY A 140 -1.67 9.63 -20.32
N THR A 141 -2.15 10.75 -19.78
CA THR A 141 -2.57 11.93 -20.57
C THR A 141 -1.79 13.18 -20.15
N THR A 142 -1.48 14.05 -21.12
CA THR A 142 -0.66 15.27 -20.95
C THR A 142 -1.36 16.38 -20.15
N GLU A 143 -2.69 16.31 -20.10
CA GLU A 143 -3.56 17.00 -19.16
C GLU A 143 -4.31 15.89 -18.44
N ALA A 144 -4.29 15.81 -17.11
CA ALA A 144 -5.06 14.81 -16.37
C ALA A 144 -6.54 15.23 -16.36
N PRO A 145 -7.41 14.69 -17.23
CA PRO A 145 -8.81 15.08 -17.22
C PRO A 145 -9.44 14.62 -15.91
N ALA A 146 -10.41 15.38 -15.43
CA ALA A 146 -11.19 14.97 -14.27
C ALA A 146 -11.88 13.62 -14.55
N LEU A 147 -11.82 12.71 -13.58
CA LEU A 147 -12.41 11.38 -13.71
C LEU A 147 -13.93 11.49 -13.93
N THR A 148 -14.44 10.80 -14.94
CA THR A 148 -15.87 10.75 -15.25
C THR A 148 -16.62 9.67 -14.45
N ALA A 149 -15.89 8.79 -13.78
CA ALA A 149 -16.42 7.71 -12.95
C ALA A 149 -15.43 7.43 -11.82
N PRO A 150 -15.90 6.97 -10.65
CA PRO A 150 -15.03 6.68 -9.53
C PRO A 150 -14.25 5.38 -9.77
N LEU A 151 -13.07 5.27 -9.17
CA LEU A 151 -12.23 4.10 -9.25
C LEU A 151 -11.40 3.91 -7.98
N ALA A 152 -10.84 2.72 -7.81
CA ALA A 152 -9.90 2.46 -6.73
C ALA A 152 -8.49 2.18 -7.27
N PHE A 153 -7.52 2.84 -6.66
CA PHE A 153 -6.09 2.71 -6.92
C PHE A 153 -5.49 1.77 -5.88
N LYS A 154 -5.15 0.53 -6.24
CA LYS A 154 -4.54 -0.46 -5.32
C LYS A 154 -3.03 -0.44 -5.43
N VAL A 155 -2.36 -0.52 -4.29
CA VAL A 155 -0.93 -0.81 -4.14
C VAL A 155 -0.74 -2.16 -3.44
N VAL A 156 0.48 -2.68 -3.48
CA VAL A 156 0.85 -3.86 -2.69
C VAL A 156 1.14 -3.46 -1.25
N GLY A 157 0.86 -4.35 -0.30
CA GLY A 157 1.24 -4.16 1.11
C GLY A 157 2.74 -3.85 1.27
N GLY A 158 3.09 -3.18 2.36
CA GLY A 158 4.47 -2.74 2.63
C GLY A 158 4.91 -1.51 1.82
N THR A 159 4.01 -0.94 1.02
CA THR A 159 4.27 0.29 0.27
C THR A 159 3.87 1.52 1.10
N GLN A 160 4.73 2.54 1.14
CA GLN A 160 4.35 3.88 1.57
C GLN A 160 3.83 4.69 0.37
N LEU A 161 2.52 4.77 0.22
CA LEU A 161 1.87 5.59 -0.80
C LEU A 161 1.80 7.04 -0.30
N VAL A 162 2.29 7.97 -1.12
CA VAL A 162 2.22 9.41 -0.87
C VAL A 162 1.37 10.03 -1.97
N ALA A 163 0.26 10.65 -1.59
CA ALA A 163 -0.60 11.42 -2.48
C ALA A 163 -0.27 12.91 -2.33
N LYS A 164 0.09 13.58 -3.43
CA LYS A 164 0.47 14.99 -3.41
C LYS A 164 -0.29 15.76 -4.49
N ALA A 165 -0.85 16.90 -4.15
CA ALA A 165 -1.50 17.76 -5.14
C ALA A 165 -0.50 18.71 -5.78
N ASN A 166 -0.61 18.91 -7.08
CA ASN A 166 0.04 19.98 -7.79
C ASN A 166 -0.67 21.31 -7.44
N PRO A 167 0.03 22.32 -6.90
CA PRO A 167 -0.60 23.57 -6.46
C PRO A 167 -1.20 24.39 -7.60
N ASP A 168 -0.73 24.21 -8.83
CA ASP A 168 -1.17 24.98 -10.00
C ASP A 168 -2.36 24.33 -10.72
N THR A 169 -2.46 23.00 -10.69
CA THR A 169 -3.44 22.23 -11.48
C THR A 169 -4.47 21.48 -10.64
N ASP A 170 -4.28 21.42 -9.31
CA ASP A 170 -5.07 20.60 -8.37
C ASP A 170 -5.08 19.10 -8.75
N THR A 171 -4.04 18.66 -9.46
CA THR A 171 -3.90 17.26 -9.88
C THR A 171 -3.17 16.46 -8.82
N ILE A 172 -3.73 15.30 -8.46
CA ILE A 172 -3.15 14.39 -7.46
C ILE A 172 -2.12 13.50 -8.16
N ALA A 173 -0.89 13.53 -7.70
CA ALA A 173 0.18 12.66 -8.11
C ALA A 173 0.52 11.66 -7.00
N PHE A 174 0.84 10.43 -7.39
CA PHE A 174 1.30 9.37 -6.49
C PHE A 174 2.79 9.09 -6.71
N ASN A 175 3.51 8.82 -5.63
CA ASN A 175 4.93 8.41 -5.69
C ASN A 175 5.13 6.99 -6.25
N VAL A 176 4.07 6.19 -6.32
CA VAL A 176 4.09 4.80 -6.78
C VAL A 176 3.08 4.58 -7.90
N LYS A 177 3.33 3.60 -8.75
CA LYS A 177 2.34 3.11 -9.72
C LYS A 177 1.35 2.18 -9.04
N PRO A 178 0.10 2.11 -9.52
CA PRO A 178 -0.86 1.15 -8.97
C PRO A 178 -0.43 -0.27 -9.33
N ALA A 179 -0.55 -1.18 -8.38
CA ALA A 179 -0.52 -2.61 -8.65
C ALA A 179 -1.75 -3.05 -9.45
N LYS A 180 -2.91 -2.43 -9.16
CA LYS A 180 -4.15 -2.63 -9.89
C LYS A 180 -5.04 -1.40 -9.79
N VAL A 181 -5.88 -1.21 -10.80
CA VAL A 181 -6.95 -0.21 -10.80
C VAL A 181 -8.26 -0.94 -10.91
N PHE A 182 -9.20 -0.68 -10.00
CA PHE A 182 -10.54 -1.27 -10.03
C PHE A 182 -11.56 -0.22 -10.46
N LYS A 183 -12.37 -0.56 -11.46
CA LYS A 183 -13.57 0.20 -11.80
C LYS A 183 -14.76 -0.29 -11.00
N VAL A 184 -15.84 0.48 -10.98
CA VAL A 184 -17.11 0.08 -10.35
C VAL A 184 -17.54 -1.31 -10.84
N GLY A 185 -17.80 -2.22 -9.91
CA GLY A 185 -18.19 -3.61 -10.19
C GLY A 185 -17.02 -4.56 -10.47
N GLU A 186 -15.77 -4.08 -10.50
CA GLU A 186 -14.58 -4.92 -10.60
C GLU A 186 -13.97 -5.20 -9.22
N GLY A 187 -13.59 -6.45 -8.96
CA GLY A 187 -12.94 -6.85 -7.71
C GLY A 187 -13.89 -6.93 -6.52
N THR A 188 -13.33 -6.85 -5.31
CA THR A 188 -14.06 -7.03 -4.04
C THR A 188 -14.25 -5.71 -3.28
N TRP A 189 -13.69 -4.61 -3.77
CA TRP A 189 -13.73 -3.32 -3.08
C TRP A 189 -15.05 -2.59 -3.37
N SER A 190 -15.66 -2.04 -2.33
CA SER A 190 -16.82 -1.15 -2.49
C SER A 190 -16.34 0.18 -3.06
N ILE A 191 -16.80 0.52 -4.27
CA ILE A 191 -16.51 1.80 -4.94
C ILE A 191 -17.81 2.59 -4.98
N PRO A 192 -18.08 3.43 -3.96
CA PRO A 192 -19.30 4.24 -3.93
C PRO A 192 -19.28 5.31 -5.03
N ASP A 193 -20.46 5.83 -5.37
CA ASP A 193 -20.61 6.95 -6.30
C ASP A 193 -20.54 8.27 -5.51
N LEU A 194 -19.32 8.73 -5.23
CA LEU A 194 -19.05 10.00 -4.56
C LEU A 194 -18.36 10.96 -5.52
N THR A 195 -18.61 12.25 -5.32
CA THR A 195 -17.89 13.32 -5.99
C THR A 195 -16.65 13.72 -5.19
N GLN A 196 -15.71 14.41 -5.85
CA GLN A 196 -14.56 15.01 -5.19
C GLN A 196 -14.97 15.91 -4.01
N ALA A 197 -16.06 16.69 -4.16
CA ALA A 197 -16.56 17.55 -3.10
C ALA A 197 -17.07 16.78 -1.88
N ASP A 198 -17.70 15.61 -2.10
CA ASP A 198 -18.18 14.76 -1.00
C ASP A 198 -17.01 14.22 -0.15
N VAL A 199 -15.92 13.82 -0.82
CA VAL A 199 -14.70 13.34 -0.15
C VAL A 199 -14.00 14.48 0.59
N GLU A 200 -13.89 15.66 -0.01
CA GLU A 200 -13.26 16.84 0.60
C GLU A 200 -14.03 17.33 1.83
N ALA A 201 -15.36 17.23 1.82
CA ALA A 201 -16.23 17.60 2.94
C ALA A 201 -16.28 16.54 4.06
N ALA A 202 -15.80 15.32 3.79
CA ALA A 202 -15.82 14.24 4.78
C ALA A 202 -14.91 14.57 5.97
N LYS A 203 -15.41 14.30 7.18
CA LYS A 203 -14.62 14.43 8.41
C LYS A 203 -13.56 13.33 8.44
N PRO A 204 -12.26 13.67 8.63
CA PRO A 204 -11.22 12.66 8.78
C PRO A 204 -11.55 11.64 9.88
N ASN A 205 -11.42 10.37 9.54
CA ASN A 205 -11.71 9.24 10.42
C ASN A 205 -10.78 8.04 10.20
N ALA A 206 -9.76 8.19 9.35
CA ALA A 206 -8.73 7.17 9.20
C ALA A 206 -7.99 6.93 10.53
N PRO A 207 -7.60 5.69 10.82
CA PRO A 207 -6.62 5.42 11.88
C PRO A 207 -5.32 6.12 11.54
N ILE A 208 -4.81 6.97 12.43
CA ILE A 208 -3.58 7.75 12.22
C ILE A 208 -2.58 7.44 13.31
N GLU A 209 -1.31 7.54 12.97
CA GLU A 209 -0.22 7.56 13.93
C GLU A 209 -0.26 8.89 14.71
N ASP A 210 -0.27 8.81 16.06
CA ASP A 210 -0.36 9.96 16.98
C ASP A 210 0.96 10.76 17.11
#